data_AF-A0A8S2ZLE4-F1
#
_entry.id   AF-A0A8S2ZLE4-F1
#
_cell.length_a   1.000
_cell.length_b   1.000
_cell.length_c   1.000
_cell.angle_alpha   90.00
_cell.angle_beta   90.00
_cell.angle_gamma   90.00
#
_symmetry.space_group_name_H-M   'P 1'
#
loop_
_entity.id
_entity.type
_entity.pdbx_description
1 polymer ?
#
loop_
_entity_poly.entity_id
_entity_poly.type
_entity_poly.pdbx_seq_one_letter_code
_entity_poly.pdbx_strand_id
1 'polypeptide(L)'
;MTDIDSHLQKIVDLLEPIISDRLTERLNQLQYQIFDVENRLDESERYNRSYNIRLLNVPYHKDEDTIQVIVDVANEIGCYFDYTEIETAHRIFQKPEISTLTKPPLPP
;
A
#
# COMPACT_ATOMS: atom_id res chain seq x y z
N MET A 1 42.71 -15.46 -37.98
CA MET A 1 42.01 -14.69 -36.94
C MET A 1 40.51 -14.55 -37.19
N THR A 2 39.94 -15.08 -38.29
CA THR A 2 38.53 -14.88 -38.67
C THR A 2 37.56 -15.97 -38.19
N ASP A 3 38.05 -17.18 -37.89
CA ASP A 3 37.19 -18.32 -37.57
C ASP A 3 36.69 -18.30 -36.12
N ILE A 4 37.54 -17.86 -35.19
CA ILE A 4 37.19 -17.72 -33.76
C ILE A 4 36.12 -16.64 -33.58
N ASP A 5 36.28 -15.49 -34.24
CA ASP A 5 35.31 -14.39 -34.17
C ASP A 5 33.95 -14.79 -34.76
N SER A 6 33.94 -15.59 -35.84
CA SER A 6 32.70 -16.13 -36.41
C SER A 6 32.00 -17.11 -35.45
N HIS A 7 32.75 -17.94 -34.74
CA HIS A 7 32.19 -18.85 -33.73
C HIS A 7 31.66 -18.10 -32.50
N LEU A 8 32.37 -17.06 -32.05
CA LEU A 8 31.91 -16.19 -30.97
C LEU A 8 30.62 -15.45 -31.34
N GLN A 9 30.52 -14.94 -32.58
CA GLN A 9 29.29 -14.28 -33.03
C GLN A 9 28.08 -15.22 -33.02
N LYS A 10 28.24 -16.46 -33.50
CA LYS A 10 27.16 -17.46 -33.44
C LYS A 10 26.72 -17.79 -32.02
N ILE A 11 27.65 -17.82 -31.07
CA ILE A 11 27.32 -18.05 -29.65
C ILE A 11 26.52 -16.88 -29.10
N VAL A 12 26.89 -15.64 -29.43
CA VAL A 12 26.14 -14.44 -29.03
C VAL A 12 24.74 -14.46 -29.63
N ASP A 13 24.61 -14.72 -30.94
CA ASP A 13 23.32 -14.77 -31.64
C ASP A 13 22.37 -15.84 -31.06
N LEU A 14 22.92 -16.93 -30.49
CA LEU A 14 22.15 -17.98 -29.83
C LEU A 14 21.78 -17.63 -28.38
N LEU A 15 22.64 -16.89 -27.67
CA LEU A 15 22.42 -16.53 -26.26
C LEU A 15 21.49 -15.33 -26.11
N GLU A 16 21.53 -14.38 -27.03
CA GLU A 16 20.72 -13.16 -27.01
C GLU A 16 19.20 -13.43 -26.89
N PRO A 17 18.57 -14.29 -27.71
CA PRO A 17 17.15 -14.58 -27.57
C PRO A 17 16.83 -15.32 -26.25
N ILE A 18 17.71 -16.23 -25.81
CA ILE A 18 17.51 -16.97 -24.55
C ILE A 18 17.50 -16.03 -23.34
N ILE A 19 18.41 -15.05 -23.34
CA ILE A 19 18.48 -14.04 -22.27
C ILE A 19 17.26 -13.12 -22.34
N SER A 20 16.88 -12.68 -23.54
CA SER A 20 15.70 -11.84 -23.76
C SER A 20 14.41 -12.51 -23.28
N ASP A 21 14.21 -13.79 -23.62
CA ASP A 21 13.04 -14.56 -23.22
C ASP A 21 12.98 -14.74 -21.71
N ARG A 22 14.11 -15.07 -21.07
CA ARG A 22 14.19 -15.20 -19.60
C ARG A 22 13.94 -13.89 -18.88
N LEU A 23 14.46 -12.78 -19.38
CA LEU A 23 14.22 -11.46 -18.80
C LEU A 23 12.75 -11.06 -18.94
N THR A 24 12.15 -11.36 -20.09
CA THR A 24 10.73 -11.10 -20.35
C THR A 24 9.84 -11.93 -19.42
N GLU A 25 10.13 -13.22 -19.28
CA GLU A 25 9.42 -14.10 -18.35
C GLU A 25 9.54 -13.61 -16.91
N ARG A 26 10.75 -13.18 -16.50
CA ARG A 26 10.97 -12.67 -15.16
C ARG A 26 10.25 -11.35 -14.91
N LEU A 27 10.22 -10.45 -15.89
CA LEU A 27 9.46 -9.20 -15.82
C LEU A 27 7.96 -9.47 -15.66
N ASN A 28 7.41 -10.40 -16.44
CA ASN A 28 6.00 -10.77 -16.36
C ASN A 28 5.65 -11.39 -14.99
N GLN A 29 6.52 -12.26 -14.46
CA GLN A 29 6.34 -12.81 -13.11
C GLN A 29 6.33 -11.72 -12.04
N LEU A 30 7.28 -10.78 -12.11
CA LEU A 30 7.37 -9.68 -11.15
C LEU A 30 6.18 -8.73 -11.26
N GLN A 31 5.73 -8.41 -12.47
CA GLN A 31 4.52 -7.60 -12.68
C GLN A 31 3.28 -8.29 -12.09
N TYR A 32 3.14 -9.60 -12.29
CA TYR A 32 2.04 -10.35 -11.69
C TYR A 32 2.10 -10.34 -10.16
N GLN A 33 3.28 -10.49 -9.58
CA GLN A 33 3.46 -10.41 -8.13
C GLN A 33 3.13 -9.02 -7.58
N ILE A 34 3.56 -7.96 -8.27
CA ILE A 34 3.20 -6.59 -7.90
C ILE A 34 1.68 -6.42 -7.92
N PHE A 35 1.04 -6.83 -9.02
CA PHE A 35 -0.41 -6.74 -9.16
C PHE A 35 -1.17 -7.53 -8.08
N ASP A 36 -0.74 -8.74 -7.74
CA ASP A 36 -1.35 -9.54 -6.67
C ASP A 36 -1.21 -8.86 -5.30
N VAL A 37 -0.02 -8.34 -4.99
CA VAL A 37 0.23 -7.63 -3.73
C VAL A 37 -0.58 -6.34 -3.65
N GLU A 38 -0.67 -5.58 -4.74
CA GLU A 38 -1.48 -4.35 -4.82
C GLU A 38 -2.96 -4.66 -4.59
N ASN A 39 -3.51 -5.70 -5.21
CA ASN A 39 -4.91 -6.09 -5.00
C ASN A 39 -5.18 -6.52 -3.55
N ARG A 40 -4.26 -7.27 -2.94
CA ARG A 40 -4.39 -7.68 -1.54
C ARG A 40 -4.29 -6.49 -0.58
N LEU A 41 -3.45 -5.50 -0.91
CA LEU A 41 -3.35 -4.26 -0.15
C LEU A 41 -4.65 -3.47 -0.27
N ASP A 42 -5.18 -3.29 -1.48
CA ASP A 42 -6.45 -2.59 -1.72
C ASP A 42 -7.62 -3.26 -1.01
N GLU A 43 -7.69 -4.59 -1.03
CA GLU A 43 -8.71 -5.35 -0.31
C GLU A 43 -8.58 -5.15 1.21
N SER A 44 -7.35 -5.19 1.74
CA SER A 44 -7.08 -4.94 3.15
C SER A 44 -7.41 -3.50 3.55
N GLU A 45 -7.09 -2.52 2.72
CA GLU A 45 -7.45 -1.12 2.95
C GLU A 45 -8.95 -0.90 2.88
N ARG A 46 -9.65 -1.55 1.95
CA ARG A 46 -11.12 -1.51 1.89
C ARG A 46 -11.73 -2.13 3.15
N TYR A 47 -11.23 -3.27 3.61
CA TYR A 47 -11.67 -3.87 4.86
C TYR A 47 -11.45 -2.90 6.04
N ASN A 48 -10.27 -2.28 6.12
CA ASN A 48 -9.96 -1.29 7.15
C ASN A 48 -10.87 -0.05 7.06
N ARG A 49 -11.17 0.46 5.87
CA ARG A 49 -12.00 1.67 5.69
C ARG A 49 -13.50 1.42 5.82
N SER A 50 -13.99 0.24 5.45
CA SER A 50 -15.43 -0.07 5.46
C SER A 50 -16.00 -0.29 6.86
N TYR A 51 -15.18 -0.72 7.82
CA TYR A 51 -15.62 -1.00 9.19
C TYR A 51 -15.18 0.08 10.20
N ASN A 52 -14.47 1.12 9.75
CA ASN A 52 -14.04 2.22 10.60
C ASN A 52 -14.80 3.51 10.30
N ILE A 53 -15.23 4.18 11.36
CA ILE A 53 -15.86 5.50 11.29
C ILE A 53 -14.88 6.54 11.83
N ARG A 54 -14.76 7.67 11.13
CA ARG A 54 -13.95 8.79 11.58
C ARG A 54 -14.82 9.92 12.09
N LEU A 55 -14.76 10.17 13.40
CA LEU A 55 -15.36 11.36 14.00
C LEU A 55 -14.40 12.55 13.87
N LEU A 56 -14.90 13.65 13.32
CA LEU A 56 -14.14 14.88 13.09
C LEU A 56 -14.59 15.98 14.06
N ASN A 57 -13.68 16.90 14.38
CA ASN A 57 -13.95 18.07 15.24
C ASN A 57 -14.48 17.74 16.66
N VAL A 58 -14.23 16.53 17.16
CA VAL A 58 -14.55 16.17 18.54
C VAL A 58 -13.55 16.86 19.47
N PRO A 59 -13.99 17.67 20.45
CA PRO A 59 -13.11 18.32 21.43
C PRO A 59 -12.20 17.31 22.11
N TYR A 60 -10.94 17.67 22.32
CA TYR A 60 -9.94 16.78 22.93
C TYR A 60 -9.78 17.11 24.42
N HIS A 61 -9.84 16.08 25.26
CA HIS A 61 -9.45 16.16 26.66
C HIS A 61 -8.31 15.20 26.96
N LYS A 62 -7.36 15.66 27.78
CA LYS A 62 -6.27 14.81 28.27
C LYS A 62 -6.88 13.76 29.21
N ASP A 63 -6.53 12.50 28.98
CA ASP A 63 -7.01 11.32 29.75
C ASP A 63 -8.51 10.99 29.54
N GLU A 64 -9.07 11.34 28.38
CA GLU A 64 -10.43 10.95 28.01
C GLU A 64 -10.55 9.45 27.66
N ASP A 65 -11.69 8.85 28.01
CA ASP A 65 -12.08 7.54 27.46
C ASP A 65 -12.68 7.75 26.08
N THR A 66 -11.94 7.31 25.05
CA THR A 66 -12.32 7.54 23.66
C THR A 66 -13.56 6.75 23.26
N ILE A 67 -13.85 5.62 23.92
CA ILE A 67 -15.05 4.83 23.66
C ILE A 67 -16.27 5.55 24.24
N GLN A 68 -16.16 6.07 25.47
CA GLN A 68 -17.23 6.86 26.09
C GLN A 68 -17.59 8.07 25.22
N VAL A 69 -16.59 8.78 24.70
CA VAL A 69 -16.80 9.93 23.80
C VAL A 69 -17.57 9.52 22.53
N ILE A 70 -17.28 8.34 21.96
CA ILE A 70 -18.01 7.84 20.78
C ILE A 70 -19.47 7.53 21.15
N VAL A 71 -19.70 6.86 22.28
CA VAL A 71 -21.05 6.51 22.75
C VAL A 71 -21.88 7.77 23.02
N ASP A 72 -21.29 8.79 23.62
CA ASP A 72 -21.96 10.07 23.88
C ASP A 72 -22.36 10.76 22.57
N VAL A 73 -21.43 10.84 21.61
CA VAL A 73 -21.71 11.41 20.27
C VAL A 73 -22.78 10.62 19.53
N ALA A 74 -22.73 9.28 19.60
CA ALA A 74 -23.68 8.39 18.96
C ALA A 74 -25.10 8.57 19.52
N ASN A 75 -25.23 8.60 20.84
CA ASN A 75 -26.51 8.80 21.52
C ASN A 75 -27.13 10.16 21.14
N GLU A 76 -26.32 11.20 20.98
CA GLU A 76 -26.79 12.54 20.61
C GLU A 76 -27.35 12.61 19.18
N ILE A 77 -26.86 11.77 18.26
CA ILE A 77 -27.40 11.63 16.90
C ILE A 77 -28.50 10.55 16.79
N GLY A 78 -28.89 9.93 17.90
CA GLY A 78 -29.92 8.90 17.95
C GLY A 78 -29.47 7.51 17.48
N CYS A 79 -28.15 7.27 17.41
CA CYS A 79 -27.59 5.94 17.18
C CYS A 79 -27.13 5.34 18.50
N TYR A 80 -27.77 4.24 18.91
CA TYR A 80 -27.44 3.55 20.15
C TYR A 80 -26.55 2.34 19.82
N PHE A 81 -25.37 2.30 20.41
CA PHE A 81 -24.44 1.18 20.29
C PHE A 81 -24.15 0.61 21.68
N ASP A 82 -23.92 -0.70 21.74
CA ASP A 82 -23.35 -1.32 22.94
C ASP A 82 -21.82 -1.21 22.91
N TYR A 83 -21.17 -1.10 24.08
CA TYR A 83 -19.72 -1.01 24.19
C TYR A 83 -19.02 -2.22 23.56
N THR A 84 -19.70 -3.37 23.50
CA THR A 84 -19.20 -4.60 22.89
C THR A 84 -19.12 -4.55 21.37
N GLU A 85 -19.80 -3.60 20.73
CA GLU A 85 -19.80 -3.41 19.27
C GLU A 85 -18.61 -2.57 18.79
N ILE A 86 -17.88 -1.92 19.70
CA ILE A 86 -16.71 -1.09 19.41
C ILE A 86 -15.45 -1.85 19.79
N GLU A 87 -14.71 -2.35 18.80
CA GLU A 87 -13.48 -3.11 19.04
C GLU A 87 -12.34 -2.22 19.55
N THR A 88 -12.14 -1.03 18.96
CA THR A 88 -11.08 -0.11 19.35
C THR A 88 -11.44 1.33 18.96
N ALA A 89 -11.07 2.29 19.81
CA ALA A 89 -11.18 3.71 19.56
C ALA A 89 -9.89 4.44 19.95
N HIS A 90 -9.41 5.34 19.11
CA HIS A 90 -8.23 6.16 19.41
C HIS A 90 -8.23 7.45 18.60
N ARG A 91 -7.51 8.46 19.09
CA ARG A 91 -7.29 9.72 18.38
C ARG A 91 -6.25 9.54 17.27
N ILE A 92 -6.54 10.09 16.10
CA ILE A 92 -5.60 10.16 14.98
C ILE A 92 -4.99 11.56 14.96
N PHE A 93 -3.78 11.70 15.47
CA PHE A 93 -3.00 12.94 15.32
C PHE A 93 -2.39 12.95 13.93
N GLN A 94 -2.67 13.99 13.13
CA GLN A 94 -1.92 14.19 11.89
C GLN A 94 -0.44 14.36 12.26
N LYS A 95 0.40 13.45 11.79
CA LYS A 95 1.84 13.63 11.83
C LYS A 95 2.14 14.94 11.11
N PRO A 96 2.93 15.87 11.68
CA PRO A 96 3.32 17.07 10.95
C PRO A 96 3.94 16.65 9.62
N GLU A 97 3.43 17.19 8.52
CA GLU A 97 3.97 16.92 7.19
C GLU A 97 5.45 17.31 7.20
N ILE A 98 6.33 16.31 7.24
CA ILE A 98 7.69 16.50 6.78
C ILE A 98 7.55 16.56 5.27
N SER A 99 7.60 17.78 4.73
CA SER A 99 7.65 18.06 3.30
C SER A 99 8.90 17.43 2.68
N THR A 100 8.85 16.13 2.37
CA THR A 100 9.88 15.47 1.57
C THR A 100 9.69 15.87 0.11
N LEU A 101 10.15 17.08 -0.19
CA LEU A 101 10.84 17.36 -1.45
C LEU A 101 11.92 16.29 -1.62
N THR A 102 11.68 15.31 -2.49
CA THR A 102 12.63 14.72 -3.45
C THR A 102 12.05 13.41 -3.98
N LYS A 103 11.12 13.50 -4.93
CA LYS A 103 11.01 12.43 -5.92
C LYS A 103 12.24 12.59 -6.82
N PRO A 104 13.17 11.62 -6.90
CA PRO A 104 14.26 11.71 -7.86
C PRO A 104 13.67 11.81 -9.27
N PRO A 105 14.22 12.67 -10.15
CA PRO A 105 13.69 12.85 -11.49
C PRO A 105 13.73 11.51 -12.24
N LEU A 106 12.69 11.24 -13.02
CA LEU A 106 12.68 10.13 -13.98
C LEU A 106 13.89 10.31 -14.93
N PRO A 107 14.64 9.25 -15.26
CA PRO A 107 15.66 9.33 -16.30
C PRO A 107 15.02 9.73 -17.64
N PRO A 108 15.79 10.43 -18.50
CA PRO A 108 15.30 10.93 -19.79
C PRO A 108 14.83 9.82 -20.73
#